data_AF-A4PCJ2-F1
#
_entry.id   AF-A4PCJ2-F1
#
_cell.length_a   1.000
_cell.length_b   1.000
_cell.length_c   1.000
_cell.angle_alpha   90.00
_cell.angle_beta   90.00
_cell.angle_gamma   90.00
#
_symmetry.space_group_name_H-M   'P 1'
#
loop_
_entity.id
_entity.type
_entity.pdbx_description
1 polymer ?
#
loop_
_entity_poly.entity_id
_entity_poly.type
_entity_poly.pdbx_seq_one_letter_code
_entity_poly.pdbx_strand_id
1 'polypeptide(L)' 'THWKHGGIVGVFGYGGGVIGRYCDQPEKFPGVAHFHTMRVAQPGGKYYTTEFLKKICDLWEFRGSGVTNMHGST' A
#
# COMPACT_ATOMS: atom_id res chain seq x y z
N THR A 1 -7.66 17.24 -6.08
CA THR A 1 -7.20 15.84 -5.96
C THR A 1 -7.86 15.03 -7.06
N HIS A 2 -7.18 14.03 -7.64
CA HIS A 2 -7.70 13.16 -8.70
C HIS A 2 -8.01 11.74 -8.23
N TRP A 3 -8.42 11.66 -6.96
CA TRP A 3 -8.84 10.43 -6.32
C TRP A 3 -10.28 10.56 -5.89
N LYS A 4 -11.09 9.53 -6.17
CA LYS A 4 -12.46 9.44 -5.65
C LYS A 4 -12.45 9.41 -4.12
N HIS A 5 -13.56 9.83 -3.53
CA HIS A 5 -13.73 9.77 -2.09
C HIS A 5 -13.75 8.32 -1.60
N GLY A 6 -12.99 8.05 -0.53
CA GLY A 6 -13.06 6.76 0.19
C GLY A 6 -12.62 5.54 -0.62
N GLY A 7 -13.08 4.38 -0.16
CA GLY A 7 -12.78 3.06 -0.70
C GLY A 7 -12.70 2.02 0.42
N ILE A 8 -13.62 1.06 0.43
CA ILE A 8 -13.71 0.02 1.45
C ILE A 8 -13.18 -1.28 0.86
N VAL A 9 -11.99 -1.69 1.28
CA VAL A 9 -11.34 -2.95 0.92
C VAL A 9 -10.56 -3.46 2.14
N GLY A 10 -10.30 -4.76 2.20
CA GLY A 10 -9.61 -5.39 3.32
C GLY A 10 -9.30 -6.86 3.07
N VAL A 11 -8.88 -7.56 4.11
CA VAL A 11 -8.62 -9.00 4.10
C VAL A 11 -9.58 -9.69 5.07
N PHE A 12 -10.02 -10.91 4.75
CA PHE A 12 -10.91 -11.67 5.64
C PHE A 12 -10.32 -11.81 7.05
N GLY A 13 -11.18 -11.63 8.06
CA GLY A 13 -10.79 -11.66 9.47
C GLY A 13 -10.30 -10.33 10.05
N TYR A 14 -10.03 -9.31 9.22
CA TYR A 14 -9.57 -7.99 9.69
C TYR A 14 -10.47 -6.86 9.20
N GLY A 15 -10.91 -5.99 10.13
CA GLY A 15 -11.73 -4.81 9.83
C GLY A 15 -10.97 -3.57 9.34
N GLY A 16 -9.65 -3.66 9.16
CA GLY A 16 -8.80 -2.54 8.80
C GLY A 16 -7.40 -2.97 8.34
N GLY A 17 -6.52 -1.98 8.09
CA GLY A 17 -5.15 -2.21 7.62
C GLY A 17 -4.93 -1.95 6.13
N VAL A 18 -6.01 -1.84 5.34
CA VAL A 18 -5.94 -1.44 3.92
C VAL A 18 -6.76 -0.16 3.70
N ILE A 19 -6.16 0.83 3.06
CA ILE A 19 -6.83 2.07 2.68
C ILE A 19 -7.17 1.98 1.19
N GLY A 20 -8.45 1.78 0.87
CA GLY A 20 -8.93 1.77 -0.51
C GLY A 20 -8.84 3.15 -1.13
N ARG A 21 -8.39 3.22 -2.38
CA ARG A 21 -8.38 4.44 -3.20
C ARG A 21 -8.50 4.10 -4.68
N TYR A 22 -9.24 4.94 -5.39
CA TYR A 22 -9.57 4.77 -6.81
C TYR A 22 -9.38 6.10 -7.54
N CYS A 23 -8.77 6.06 -8.72
CA CYS A 23 -8.61 7.25 -9.57
C CYS A 23 -9.97 7.76 -10.09
N ASP A 24 -10.12 9.08 -10.24
CA ASP A 24 -11.33 9.70 -10.83
C ASP A 24 -11.42 9.56 -12.36
N GLN A 25 -10.31 9.22 -13.03
CA GLN A 25 -10.17 9.06 -14.49
C GLN A 25 -9.59 7.68 -14.86
N PRO A 26 -10.28 6.57 -14.57
CA PRO A 26 -9.74 5.21 -14.75
C PRO A 26 -9.46 4.85 -16.21
N GLU A 27 -10.20 5.41 -17.17
CA GLU A 27 -9.99 5.16 -18.62
C GLU A 27 -8.67 5.79 -19.11
N LYS A 28 -8.34 6.98 -18.60
CA LYS A 28 -7.12 7.70 -18.95
C LYS A 28 -5.90 7.16 -18.20
N PHE A 29 -6.10 6.67 -16.98
CA PHE A 29 -5.03 6.17 -16.11
C PHE A 29 -5.36 4.77 -15.55
N PRO A 30 -5.42 3.74 -16.41
CA PRO A 30 -5.87 2.41 -16.00
C PRO A 30 -4.95 1.76 -14.96
N GLY A 31 -3.65 2.05 -14.99
CA GLY A 31 -2.66 1.50 -14.04
C GLY A 31 -2.86 1.94 -12.58
N VAL A 32 -3.66 3.00 -12.34
CA VAL A 32 -4.00 3.48 -10.99
C VAL A 32 -5.52 3.57 -10.78
N ALA A 33 -6.30 2.88 -11.62
CA ALA A 33 -7.74 2.73 -11.39
C ALA A 33 -8.00 2.24 -9.96
N HIS A 34 -7.15 1.32 -9.47
CA HIS A 34 -7.05 0.90 -8.08
C HIS A 34 -5.64 1.24 -7.58
N PHE A 35 -5.53 1.96 -6.46
CA PHE A 35 -4.25 2.33 -5.88
C PHE A 35 -4.30 2.30 -4.35
N HIS A 36 -4.50 1.10 -3.82
CA HIS A 36 -4.73 0.88 -2.40
C HIS A 36 -3.41 0.93 -1.61
N THR A 37 -3.45 1.37 -0.37
CA THR A 37 -2.29 1.36 0.53
C THR A 37 -2.47 0.30 1.60
N MET A 38 -1.51 -0.62 1.72
CA MET A 38 -1.45 -1.58 2.82
C MET A 38 -0.56 -1.03 3.93
N ARG A 39 -1.04 -1.02 5.17
CA ARG A 39 -0.25 -0.67 6.35
C ARG A 39 0.37 -1.93 6.93
N VAL A 40 1.70 -1.98 6.98
CA VAL A 40 2.48 -3.13 7.46
C VAL A 40 3.10 -2.79 8.80
N ALA A 41 2.97 -3.70 9.77
CA ALA A 41 3.53 -3.51 11.11
C ALA A 41 5.07 -3.52 11.08
N GLN A 42 5.68 -2.46 11.61
CA GLN A 42 7.13 -2.30 11.72
C GLN A 42 7.69 -2.87 13.03
N PRO A 43 8.99 -3.27 13.08
CA PRO A 43 9.69 -3.54 14.32
C PRO A 43 9.80 -2.29 15.21
N GLY A 44 9.88 -2.52 16.52
CA GLY A 44 10.16 -1.47 17.51
C GLY A 44 11.46 -0.73 17.17
N GLY A 45 11.41 0.61 17.19
CA GLY A 45 12.57 1.44 16.84
C GLY A 45 12.96 1.46 15.36
N LYS A 46 12.25 0.75 14.47
CA LYS A 46 12.48 0.75 13.00
C LYS A 46 13.91 0.30 12.59
N TYR A 47 14.52 -0.60 13.36
CA TYR A 47 15.78 -1.23 12.97
C TYR A 47 15.50 -2.46 12.11
N TYR A 48 16.23 -2.59 11.00
CA TYR A 48 16.05 -3.67 10.03
C TYR A 48 17.39 -4.27 9.62
N THR A 49 17.36 -5.53 9.20
CA THR A 49 18.42 -6.11 8.37
C THR A 49 18.14 -5.81 6.90
N THR A 50 19.19 -5.71 6.08
CA THR A 50 19.04 -5.54 4.63
C THR A 50 18.33 -6.74 3.99
N GLU A 51 18.55 -7.95 4.50
CA GLU A 51 17.86 -9.16 4.05
C GLU A 51 16.33 -9.04 4.23
N PHE A 52 15.88 -8.56 5.40
CA PHE A 52 14.45 -8.38 5.66
C PHE A 52 13.83 -7.35 4.71
N LEU A 53 14.48 -6.20 4.52
CA LEU A 53 13.98 -5.16 3.62
C LEU A 53 13.92 -5.64 2.16
N LYS A 54 14.94 -6.37 1.68
CA LYS A 54 14.94 -6.95 0.33
C LYS A 54 13.76 -7.89 0.11
N LYS A 55 13.44 -8.77 1.08
CA LYS A 55 12.27 -9.65 0.99
C LYS A 55 10.96 -8.88 0.88
N ILE A 56 10.82 -7.76 1.59
CA ILE A 56 9.65 -6.88 1.45
C ILE A 56 9.62 -6.24 0.06
N CYS A 57 10.75 -5.71 -0.42
CA CYS A 57 10.85 -5.11 -1.74
C CYS A 57 10.49 -6.12 -2.85
N ASP A 58 11.04 -7.33 -2.82
CA ASP A 58 10.77 -8.38 -3.81
C ASP A 58 9.27 -8.74 -3.85
N LEU A 59 8.64 -8.85 -2.68
CA LEU A 59 7.20 -9.11 -2.58
C LEU A 59 6.36 -7.95 -3.12
N TRP A 60 6.73 -6.72 -2.79
CA TRP A 60 5.98 -5.52 -3.19
C TRP A 60 6.18 -5.16 -4.67
N GLU A 61 7.33 -5.46 -5.24
CA GLU A 61 7.57 -5.36 -6.68
C GLU A 61 6.68 -6.35 -7.44
N PHE A 62 6.55 -7.58 -6.94
CA PHE A 62 5.74 -8.61 -7.59
C PHE A 62 4.22 -8.37 -7.49
N ARG A 63 3.73 -7.81 -6.37
CA ARG A 63 2.28 -7.69 -6.08
C ARG A 63 1.75 -6.27 -6.02
N GLY A 64 2.62 -5.27 -5.97
CA GLY A 64 2.28 -3.88 -5.71
C GLY A 64 2.79 -2.95 -6.81
N SER A 65 3.03 -1.69 -6.44
CA SER A 65 3.48 -0.65 -7.37
C SER A 65 4.99 -0.39 -7.33
N GLY A 66 5.73 -1.08 -6.47
CA GLY A 66 7.13 -0.75 -6.16
C GLY A 66 7.32 0.52 -5.32
N VAL A 67 6.26 1.29 -5.04
CA VAL A 67 6.32 2.55 -4.29
C VAL A 67 5.98 2.34 -2.81
N THR A 68 6.75 2.96 -1.91
CA THR A 68 6.56 2.84 -0.45
C THR A 68 6.72 4.19 0.26
N ASN A 69 6.10 4.31 1.43
CA ASN A 69 6.46 5.33 2.42
C ASN A 69 7.20 4.64 3.57
N MET A 70 8.41 5.09 3.90
CA MET A 70 9.24 4.56 4.99
C MET A 70 9.53 5.70 5.98
N HIS A 71 8.65 6.03 6.93
CA HIS A 71 7.42 5.35 7.37
C HIS A 71 6.22 6.30 7.41
N GLY A 72 5.03 5.79 7.70
CA GLY A 72 3.88 6.63 8.07
C GLY A 72 4.10 7.36 9.40
N SER A 73 3.43 8.51 9.57
CA SER A 73 3.52 9.36 10.78
C SER A 73 2.65 8.89 11.95
N THR A 74 1.72 7.96 11.71
CA THR A 74 0.74 7.45 12.67
C THR A 74 0.98 5.99 12.98
#